data_AF-A0A2Z2H690-F1
#
_entry.id   AF-A0A2Z2H690-F1
#
_cell.length_a   1.000
_cell.length_b   1.000
_cell.length_c   1.000
_cell.angle_alpha   90.00
_cell.angle_beta   90.00
_cell.angle_gamma   90.00
#
_symmetry.space_group_name_H-M   'P 1'
#
loop_
_entity.id
_entity.type
_entity.pdbx_description
1 polymer ?
#
loop_
_entity_poly.entity_id
_entity_poly.type
_entity_poly.pdbx_seq_one_letter_code
_entity_poly.pdbx_strand_id
1 'polypeptide(L)'
;MARPTLLASAVSLVCALSAGAAMAADGQSDIPKHLRGTITAVSDHGFSVESTSDGKTHDVSISDDTRLAGVTPSSLDAIQEGTFIGTANAPGADGQPSKALEVVVFPESMKGTGEGDYPWDTPRGHDQSGSSGGKMGGSGGGSTMTNGTVSQTDSGKMGGAGGGSTMTNGTVSQADSGKMGGTGGGSTMTNGTVNQSDSGDKGMMTLTVDYGDGKKQIMVPRDVPVVAVQKATMDDIKKGEAVFVAGDLSASPVPAKVVIVGLDGTVPPM
;
A
#
# COMPACT_ATOMS: atom_id res chain seq x y z
N MET A 1 15.04 55.25 -67.36
CA MET A 1 13.72 55.07 -66.72
C MET A 1 13.27 53.63 -66.95
N ALA A 2 12.44 53.11 -66.03
CA ALA A 2 11.80 51.79 -65.99
C ALA A 2 12.50 50.70 -65.14
N ARG A 3 11.80 50.28 -64.08
CA ARG A 3 11.99 49.05 -63.30
C ARG A 3 11.62 47.83 -64.15
N PRO A 4 12.05 46.63 -63.74
CA PRO A 4 11.05 45.60 -63.50
C PRO A 4 11.30 44.80 -62.22
N THR A 5 10.24 44.69 -61.43
CA THR A 5 9.96 43.62 -60.48
C THR A 5 9.67 42.32 -61.24
N LEU A 6 10.28 41.20 -60.82
CA LEU A 6 9.80 39.83 -61.02
C LEU A 6 10.72 38.89 -60.22
N LEU A 7 10.18 38.08 -59.31
CA LEU A 7 10.01 36.64 -59.53
C LEU A 7 9.47 35.98 -58.24
N ALA A 8 8.28 35.40 -58.40
CA ALA A 8 7.78 34.34 -57.55
C ALA A 8 8.70 33.10 -57.68
N SER A 9 8.84 32.35 -56.59
CA SER A 9 9.33 30.97 -56.65
C SER A 9 8.55 30.14 -55.65
N ALA A 10 7.57 29.42 -56.20
CA ALA A 10 7.01 28.23 -55.60
C ALA A 10 7.97 27.07 -55.89
N VAL A 11 8.40 26.33 -54.86
CA VAL A 11 8.99 25.00 -55.01
C VAL A 11 8.26 24.05 -54.08
N SER A 12 7.81 22.96 -54.70
CA SER A 12 6.86 21.99 -54.20
C SER A 12 7.37 21.10 -53.08
N LEU A 13 6.44 20.85 -52.17
CA LEU A 13 6.23 19.71 -51.29
C LEU A 13 6.84 18.38 -51.77
N VAL A 14 7.80 17.86 -50.99
CA VAL A 14 8.16 16.43 -50.94
C VAL A 14 7.69 15.89 -49.59
N CYS A 15 6.60 15.11 -49.62
CA CYS A 15 6.18 14.27 -48.52
C CYS A 15 7.09 13.04 -48.44
N ALA A 16 7.96 12.98 -47.43
CA ALA A 16 8.61 11.74 -47.02
C ALA A 16 7.94 11.25 -45.73
N LEU A 17 7.06 10.25 -45.88
CA LEU A 17 6.58 9.43 -44.76
C LEU A 17 7.79 8.72 -44.15
N SER A 18 8.20 9.13 -42.96
CA SER A 18 9.03 8.33 -42.08
C SER A 18 8.22 8.00 -40.83
N ALA A 19 7.68 6.78 -40.82
CA ALA A 19 7.19 6.13 -39.61
C ALA A 19 8.41 5.89 -38.70
N GLY A 20 8.63 6.80 -37.75
CA GLY A 20 9.60 6.66 -36.67
C GLY A 20 8.83 6.54 -35.35
N ALA A 21 9.12 5.46 -34.63
CA ALA A 21 8.43 4.97 -33.44
C ALA A 21 7.86 6.05 -32.50
N ALA A 22 6.58 5.90 -32.14
CA ALA A 22 6.05 6.44 -30.91
C ALA A 22 6.93 5.91 -29.76
N MET A 23 7.72 6.78 -29.16
CA MET A 23 8.27 6.50 -27.84
C MET A 23 7.09 6.57 -26.88
N ALA A 24 6.50 5.41 -26.60
CA ALA A 24 5.84 5.20 -25.32
C ALA A 24 6.92 5.48 -24.27
N ALA A 25 6.83 6.64 -23.63
CA ALA A 25 7.58 6.90 -22.42
C ALA A 25 6.97 6.00 -21.34
N ASP A 26 7.39 4.73 -21.31
CA ASP A 26 7.37 3.93 -20.09
C ASP A 26 8.44 4.51 -19.15
N GLY A 27 8.14 5.70 -18.63
CA GLY A 27 8.80 6.30 -17.49
C GLY A 27 7.77 6.32 -16.37
N GLN A 28 7.39 5.13 -15.90
CA GLN A 28 6.71 5.02 -14.61
C GLN A 28 7.71 5.56 -13.60
N SER A 29 7.54 6.83 -13.25
CA SER A 29 8.47 7.54 -12.38
C SER A 29 8.54 6.76 -11.07
N ASP A 30 9.66 6.07 -10.87
CA ASP A 30 10.07 5.41 -9.63
C ASP A 30 10.45 6.51 -8.61
N ILE A 31 9.61 7.54 -8.49
CA ILE A 31 9.71 8.58 -7.48
C ILE A 31 9.43 7.85 -6.18
N PRO A 32 10.37 7.83 -5.22
CA PRO A 32 10.09 7.31 -3.89
C PRO A 32 8.77 7.93 -3.43
N LYS A 33 7.79 7.12 -3.01
CA LYS A 33 6.47 7.70 -2.69
C LYS A 33 6.56 8.66 -1.51
N HIS A 34 7.61 8.49 -0.69
CA HIS A 34 7.87 9.27 0.51
C HIS A 34 9.38 9.37 0.78
N LEU A 35 9.80 10.47 1.42
CA LEU A 35 11.18 10.73 1.84
C LEU A 35 11.32 10.36 3.32
N ARG A 36 12.28 9.49 3.64
CA ARG A 36 12.61 9.07 5.02
C ARG A 36 14.07 9.37 5.29
N GLY A 37 14.39 9.84 6.47
CA GLY A 37 15.76 10.23 6.75
C GLY A 37 16.00 10.81 8.12
N THR A 38 17.19 11.36 8.29
CA THR A 38 17.60 12.14 9.46
C THR A 38 17.69 13.60 9.09
N ILE A 39 17.14 14.49 9.91
CA ILE A 39 17.23 15.93 9.70
C ILE A 39 18.68 16.38 9.92
N THR A 40 19.30 16.99 8.91
CA THR A 40 20.70 17.44 8.94
C THR A 40 20.86 18.94 9.18
N ALA A 41 19.88 19.73 8.76
CA ALA A 41 19.81 21.18 8.95
C ALA A 41 18.36 21.65 9.03
N VAL A 42 18.12 22.77 9.72
CA VAL A 42 16.79 23.37 9.90
C VAL A 42 16.89 24.85 9.52
N SER A 43 15.82 25.36 8.91
CA SER A 43 15.66 26.75 8.48
C SER A 43 14.25 27.24 8.84
N ASP A 44 14.01 28.55 8.70
CA ASP A 44 12.72 29.16 9.02
C ASP A 44 11.54 28.63 8.16
N HIS A 45 11.82 28.08 6.98
CA HIS A 45 10.82 27.65 6.00
C HIS A 45 10.93 26.17 5.61
N GLY A 46 11.70 25.38 6.36
CA GLY A 46 11.98 24.00 5.97
C GLY A 46 13.22 23.41 6.61
N PHE A 47 13.66 22.27 6.09
CA PHE A 47 14.78 21.51 6.65
C PHE A 47 15.43 20.63 5.58
N SER A 48 16.66 20.19 5.84
CA SER A 48 17.37 19.25 4.97
C SER A 48 17.37 17.86 5.59
N VAL A 49 17.15 16.83 4.78
CA VAL A 49 17.03 15.42 5.20
C VAL A 49 18.09 14.58 4.51
N GLU A 50 18.92 13.87 5.25
CA GLU A 50 19.71 12.77 4.69
C GLU A 50 18.83 11.53 4.59
N SER A 51 18.55 11.11 3.37
CA SER A 51 17.61 10.04 3.07
C SER A 51 18.20 8.66 3.39
N THR A 52 17.44 7.83 4.10
CA THR A 52 17.84 6.45 4.40
C THR A 52 17.81 5.55 3.17
N SER A 53 17.07 5.94 2.12
CA SER A 53 16.86 5.09 0.93
C SER A 53 17.96 5.25 -0.12
N ASP A 54 18.50 6.46 -0.29
CA ASP A 54 19.50 6.79 -1.31
C ASP A 54 20.77 7.44 -0.76
N GLY A 55 20.83 7.73 0.55
CA GLY A 55 21.96 8.37 1.23
C GLY A 55 22.19 9.83 0.81
N LYS A 56 21.26 10.44 0.07
CA LYS A 56 21.39 11.83 -0.42
C LYS A 56 20.71 12.81 0.52
N THR A 57 21.19 14.04 0.51
CA THR A 57 20.51 15.15 1.17
C THR A 57 19.44 15.74 0.25
N HIS A 58 18.23 15.86 0.77
CA HIS A 58 17.07 16.48 0.11
C HIS A 58 16.59 17.67 0.95
N ASP A 59 16.39 18.82 0.30
CA ASP A 59 15.80 19.98 0.95
C ASP A 59 14.27 19.88 0.91
N VAL A 60 13.62 20.17 2.03
CA VAL A 60 12.18 20.11 2.23
C VAL A 60 11.68 21.49 2.60
N SER A 61 10.64 21.96 1.91
CA SER A 61 9.94 23.20 2.25
C SER A 61 8.64 22.91 2.99
N ILE A 62 8.35 23.74 3.99
CA ILE A 62 7.12 23.71 4.79
C ILE A 62 6.33 24.98 4.51
N SER A 63 5.01 24.84 4.33
CA SER A 63 4.07 25.94 4.24
C SER A 63 2.96 25.81 5.29
N ASP A 64 2.07 26.80 5.36
CA ASP A 64 0.88 26.77 6.22
C ASP A 64 -0.08 25.61 5.90
N ASP A 65 0.02 25.04 4.69
CA ASP A 65 -0.77 23.88 4.27
C ASP A 65 -0.13 22.54 4.67
N THR A 66 1.13 22.54 5.12
CA THR A 66 1.83 21.34 5.55
C THR A 66 1.24 20.84 6.87
N ARG A 67 0.87 19.56 6.91
CA ARG A 67 0.44 18.90 8.15
C ARG A 67 1.65 18.39 8.91
N LEU A 68 1.86 18.91 10.12
CA LEU A 68 2.92 18.46 11.02
C LEU A 68 2.35 17.52 12.09
N ALA A 69 3.00 16.39 12.27
CA ALA A 69 2.73 15.43 13.34
C ALA A 69 4.03 14.95 13.97
N GLY A 70 3.96 14.53 15.23
CA GLY A 70 5.05 13.91 15.96
C GLY A 70 4.69 12.48 16.31
N VAL A 71 5.69 11.63 16.50
CA VAL A 71 5.49 10.27 17.00
C VAL A 71 6.42 9.95 18.15
N THR A 72 5.87 9.31 19.17
CA THR A 72 6.56 8.87 20.38
C THR A 72 6.38 7.36 20.58
N PRO A 73 7.24 6.68 21.36
CA PRO A 73 7.11 5.25 21.56
C PRO A 73 5.79 4.93 22.26
N SER A 74 5.15 3.84 21.84
CA SER A 74 3.92 3.33 22.42
C SER A 74 4.02 1.81 22.60
N SER A 75 2.91 1.16 22.91
CA SER A 75 2.86 -0.29 23.14
C SER A 75 1.55 -0.89 22.66
N LEU A 76 1.54 -2.21 22.48
CA LEU A 76 0.33 -2.96 22.12
C LEU A 76 -0.77 -2.84 23.18
N ASP A 77 -0.44 -2.53 24.44
CA ASP A 77 -1.42 -2.34 25.52
C ASP A 77 -2.29 -1.09 25.31
N ALA A 78 -1.82 -0.14 24.50
CA ALA A 78 -2.60 1.03 24.08
C ALA A 78 -3.63 0.69 22.98
N ILE A 79 -3.54 -0.49 22.37
CA ILE A 79 -4.44 -0.92 21.31
C ILE A 79 -5.60 -1.70 21.93
N GLN A 80 -6.71 -0.98 22.11
CA GLN A 80 -7.95 -1.52 22.66
C GLN A 80 -9.06 -1.48 21.60
N GLU A 81 -10.16 -2.17 21.84
CA GLU A 81 -11.37 -1.99 21.04
C GLU A 81 -11.77 -0.50 20.97
N GLY A 82 -12.11 -0.03 19.78
CA GLY A 82 -12.41 1.38 19.51
C GLY A 82 -11.19 2.26 19.26
N THR A 83 -9.96 1.74 19.38
CA THR A 83 -8.73 2.48 19.06
C THR A 83 -8.59 2.65 17.55
N PHE A 84 -8.26 3.86 17.10
CA PHE A 84 -7.94 4.11 15.69
C PHE A 84 -6.45 3.91 15.46
N ILE A 85 -6.13 3.01 14.55
CA ILE A 85 -4.75 2.62 14.25
C ILE A 85 -4.47 2.69 12.76
N GLY A 86 -3.20 2.86 12.43
CA GLY A 86 -2.65 2.59 11.11
C GLY A 86 -1.67 1.43 11.19
N THR A 87 -1.74 0.49 10.26
CA THR A 87 -0.84 -0.67 10.23
C THR A 87 -0.22 -0.83 8.85
N ALA A 88 1.12 -0.84 8.79
CA ALA A 88 1.83 -1.27 7.61
C ALA A 88 1.86 -2.81 7.61
N ASN A 89 1.44 -3.42 6.52
CA ASN A 89 1.06 -4.82 6.46
C ASN A 89 1.78 -5.52 5.32
N ALA A 90 2.54 -6.58 5.63
CA ALA A 90 2.97 -7.55 4.64
C ALA A 90 1.82 -8.52 4.31
N PRO A 91 1.77 -9.05 3.07
CA PRO A 91 0.88 -10.16 2.76
C PRO A 91 1.09 -11.34 3.73
N GLY A 92 0.00 -12.00 4.13
CA GLY A 92 0.10 -13.24 4.90
C GLY A 92 0.65 -14.38 4.04
N ALA A 93 1.39 -15.30 4.66
CA ALA A 93 1.82 -16.52 4.00
C ALA A 93 0.64 -17.49 3.82
N ASP A 94 0.57 -18.21 2.71
CA ASP A 94 -0.35 -19.36 2.52
C ASP A 94 -1.82 -19.10 2.88
N GLY A 95 -2.35 -17.93 2.53
CA GLY A 95 -3.73 -17.54 2.80
C GLY A 95 -4.02 -17.10 4.25
N GLN A 96 -2.97 -16.95 5.07
CA GLN A 96 -3.08 -16.32 6.39
C GLN A 96 -3.46 -14.83 6.27
N PRO A 97 -4.03 -14.24 7.33
CA PRO A 97 -4.25 -12.80 7.39
C PRO A 97 -2.94 -12.02 7.21
N SER A 98 -3.06 -10.74 6.85
CA SER A 98 -1.88 -9.87 6.68
C SER A 98 -1.09 -9.76 7.97
N LYS A 99 0.24 -9.65 7.88
CA LYS A 99 1.12 -9.51 9.05
C LYS A 99 1.50 -8.05 9.21
N ALA A 100 1.23 -7.47 10.37
CA ALA A 100 1.70 -6.13 10.71
C ALA A 100 3.22 -6.13 10.81
N LEU A 101 3.83 -5.22 10.06
CA LEU A 101 5.22 -4.83 10.20
C LEU A 101 5.36 -3.73 11.24
N GLU A 102 4.27 -2.97 11.44
CA GLU A 102 4.26 -1.81 12.30
C GLU A 102 2.85 -1.36 12.67
N VAL A 103 2.69 -0.72 13.83
CA VAL A 103 1.43 -0.12 14.27
C VAL A 103 1.60 1.33 14.74
N VAL A 104 0.75 2.20 14.22
CA VAL A 104 0.62 3.61 14.60
C VAL A 104 -0.70 3.81 15.32
N VAL A 105 -0.66 4.30 16.55
CA VAL A 105 -1.85 4.64 17.34
C VAL A 105 -2.17 6.12 17.15
N PHE A 106 -3.38 6.42 16.68
CA PHE A 106 -3.83 7.80 16.52
C PHE A 106 -4.63 8.27 17.73
N PRO A 107 -4.55 9.56 18.09
CA PRO A 107 -5.44 10.13 19.10
C PRO A 107 -6.88 10.10 18.60
N GLU A 108 -7.86 10.03 19.50
CA GLU A 108 -9.28 9.96 19.13
C GLU A 108 -9.73 11.11 18.23
N SER A 109 -9.17 12.31 18.41
CA SER A 109 -9.46 13.48 17.57
C SER A 109 -9.05 13.31 16.10
N MET A 110 -8.27 12.27 15.78
CA MET A 110 -7.82 11.93 14.43
C MET A 110 -8.54 10.70 13.86
N LYS A 111 -9.54 10.14 14.54
CA LYS A 111 -10.41 9.08 14.00
C LYS A 111 -10.94 9.45 12.61
N GLY A 112 -10.88 8.51 11.68
CA GLY A 112 -11.26 8.71 10.28
C GLY A 112 -10.19 9.36 9.39
N THR A 113 -9.05 9.78 9.95
CA THR A 113 -7.95 10.35 9.14
C THR A 113 -7.35 9.28 8.25
N GLY A 114 -7.50 9.43 6.94
CA GLY A 114 -6.91 8.52 5.96
C GLY A 114 -7.42 7.08 6.09
N GLU A 115 -8.63 6.89 6.62
CA GLU A 115 -9.29 5.60 6.77
C GLU A 115 -9.33 4.84 5.43
N GLY A 116 -9.06 3.54 5.45
CA GLY A 116 -9.03 2.68 4.26
C GLY A 116 -7.89 1.66 4.26
N ASP A 117 -7.80 0.88 3.18
CA ASP A 117 -6.71 -0.05 2.89
C ASP A 117 -6.10 0.27 1.52
N TYR A 118 -4.80 0.57 1.47
CA TYR A 118 -4.15 1.04 0.25
C TYR A 118 -2.75 0.42 0.05
N PRO A 119 -2.27 0.30 -1.21
CA PRO A 119 -0.92 -0.19 -1.48
C PRO A 119 0.15 0.66 -0.80
N TRP A 120 1.15 0.02 -0.20
CA TRP A 120 2.18 0.68 0.59
C TRP A 120 3.59 0.26 0.17
N ASP A 121 4.51 1.22 0.20
CA ASP A 121 5.93 1.02 -0.14
C ASP A 121 6.71 0.88 1.17
N THR A 122 7.11 -0.36 1.50
CA THR A 122 8.05 -0.64 2.59
C THR A 122 9.45 -0.81 2.02
N PRO A 123 10.53 -0.46 2.75
CA PRO A 123 11.88 -0.65 2.26
C PRO A 123 12.07 -2.12 1.86
N ARG A 124 12.50 -2.34 0.61
CA ARG A 124 12.71 -3.68 0.04
C ARG A 124 13.51 -4.55 1.02
N GLY A 125 12.89 -5.64 1.48
CA GLY A 125 13.48 -6.52 2.48
C GLY A 125 12.67 -7.79 2.79
N HIS A 126 11.36 -7.82 2.50
CA HIS A 126 10.64 -9.09 2.34
C HIS A 126 10.88 -9.60 0.92
N ASP A 127 11.45 -10.79 0.83
CA ASP A 127 12.00 -11.38 -0.38
C ASP A 127 10.96 -11.55 -1.48
N GLN A 128 11.22 -10.93 -2.64
CA GLN A 128 10.86 -11.55 -3.90
C GLN A 128 11.78 -12.76 -4.16
N SER A 129 11.74 -13.76 -3.28
CA SER A 129 12.36 -15.06 -3.56
C SER A 129 11.31 -15.92 -4.27
N GLY A 130 11.27 -15.81 -5.59
CA GLY A 130 10.45 -16.73 -6.38
C GLY A 130 9.97 -16.26 -7.74
N SER A 131 10.78 -15.55 -8.52
CA SER A 131 10.53 -15.56 -9.97
C SER A 131 11.84 -15.46 -10.76
N SER A 132 12.64 -16.51 -10.62
CA SER A 132 13.66 -16.85 -11.60
C SER A 132 12.98 -17.53 -12.79
N GLY A 133 12.78 -16.76 -13.86
CA GLY A 133 12.98 -17.19 -15.24
C GLY A 133 12.33 -18.50 -15.68
N GLY A 134 11.05 -18.46 -16.02
CA GLY A 134 10.34 -19.50 -16.77
C GLY A 134 9.76 -18.97 -18.07
N LYS A 135 10.52 -19.08 -19.15
CA LYS A 135 10.14 -18.81 -20.54
C LYS A 135 8.78 -19.46 -20.89
N MET A 136 7.71 -18.68 -21.04
CA MET A 136 6.45 -19.15 -21.65
C MET A 136 6.36 -18.70 -23.11
N GLY A 137 6.84 -19.58 -23.99
CA GLY A 137 6.28 -19.71 -25.32
C GLY A 137 5.20 -20.79 -25.28
N GLY A 138 4.08 -20.58 -25.98
CA GLY A 138 3.09 -21.63 -26.18
C GLY A 138 1.67 -21.12 -26.34
N SER A 139 1.29 -20.86 -27.59
CA SER A 139 -0.11 -20.82 -28.03
C SER A 139 -0.81 -22.15 -27.72
N GLY A 140 -2.04 -22.10 -27.21
CA GLY A 140 -2.88 -23.28 -27.02
C GLY A 140 -4.16 -22.95 -26.26
N GLY A 141 -5.25 -22.72 -26.99
CA GLY A 141 -6.58 -22.65 -26.42
C GLY A 141 -7.02 -23.97 -25.81
N GLY A 142 -7.89 -23.90 -24.81
CA GLY A 142 -8.50 -25.08 -24.20
C GLY A 142 -9.34 -24.71 -22.98
N SER A 143 -10.60 -24.32 -23.23
CA SER A 143 -11.64 -24.44 -22.21
C SER A 143 -11.92 -25.92 -22.00
N THR A 144 -11.72 -26.43 -20.79
CA THR A 144 -12.25 -27.74 -20.38
C THR A 144 -12.79 -27.66 -18.96
N MET A 145 -14.10 -27.42 -18.89
CA MET A 145 -14.90 -27.86 -17.75
C MET A 145 -15.14 -29.36 -17.91
N THR A 146 -14.75 -30.17 -16.93
CA THR A 146 -15.18 -31.57 -16.86
C THR A 146 -16.12 -31.74 -15.67
N ASN A 147 -17.42 -31.61 -15.93
CA ASN A 147 -18.45 -32.07 -15.01
C ASN A 147 -18.60 -33.59 -15.17
N GLY A 148 -18.40 -34.32 -14.08
CA GLY A 148 -18.56 -35.78 -14.03
C GLY A 148 -20.00 -36.22 -14.28
N THR A 149 -20.10 -37.34 -14.99
CA THR A 149 -21.25 -38.03 -15.58
C THR A 149 -22.46 -38.23 -14.67
N VAL A 150 -23.68 -37.95 -15.19
CA VAL A 150 -24.89 -38.73 -14.87
C VAL A 150 -25.74 -38.93 -16.12
N SER A 151 -25.84 -40.18 -16.58
CA SER A 151 -27.00 -40.70 -17.31
C SER A 151 -26.99 -42.22 -17.23
N GLN A 152 -27.91 -42.77 -16.43
CA GLN A 152 -28.43 -44.11 -16.63
C GLN A 152 -29.88 -44.00 -17.12
N THR A 153 -30.15 -44.65 -18.24
CA THR A 153 -31.44 -45.23 -18.60
C THR A 153 -31.10 -46.62 -19.14
N ASP A 154 -31.39 -47.69 -18.41
CA ASP A 154 -32.60 -48.50 -18.65
C ASP A 154 -32.67 -49.78 -17.77
N SER A 155 -33.90 -50.11 -17.38
CA SER A 155 -34.47 -51.44 -17.03
C SER A 155 -33.69 -52.45 -16.17
N GLY A 156 -34.13 -52.68 -14.93
CA GLY A 156 -33.77 -53.89 -14.16
C GLY A 156 -34.20 -53.89 -12.68
N LYS A 157 -35.01 -54.87 -12.30
CA LYS A 157 -35.79 -55.07 -11.05
C LYS A 157 -34.96 -55.44 -9.80
N MET A 158 -35.54 -55.11 -8.63
CA MET A 158 -35.28 -55.56 -7.22
C MET A 158 -34.32 -54.66 -6.42
N GLY A 159 -34.62 -54.17 -5.21
CA GLY A 159 -35.76 -54.30 -4.30
C GLY A 159 -35.35 -53.79 -2.91
N GLY A 160 -36.29 -53.25 -2.13
CA GLY A 160 -36.15 -53.17 -0.66
C GLY A 160 -35.96 -51.79 -0.02
N ALA A 161 -37.02 -51.37 0.69
CA ALA A 161 -37.09 -50.55 1.90
C ALA A 161 -36.61 -49.08 1.87
N GLY A 162 -37.52 -48.19 2.24
CA GLY A 162 -37.34 -46.74 2.25
C GLY A 162 -36.60 -46.18 3.47
N GLY A 163 -36.33 -44.88 3.38
CA GLY A 163 -35.80 -44.05 4.45
C GLY A 163 -35.52 -42.66 3.89
N GLY A 164 -36.32 -41.68 4.29
CA GLY A 164 -36.40 -40.36 3.66
C GLY A 164 -35.10 -39.55 3.67
N SER A 165 -34.93 -38.76 2.61
CA SER A 165 -33.93 -37.71 2.52
C SER A 165 -34.10 -36.70 3.65
N THR A 166 -33.11 -36.62 4.53
CA THR A 166 -32.89 -35.46 5.41
C THR A 166 -31.50 -34.91 5.09
N MET A 167 -31.46 -33.95 4.15
CA MET A 167 -30.30 -33.08 4.04
C MET A 167 -30.46 -32.01 5.11
N THR A 168 -29.68 -32.13 6.19
CA THR A 168 -29.63 -31.06 7.20
C THR A 168 -28.92 -29.87 6.56
N ASN A 169 -29.67 -28.80 6.27
CA ASN A 169 -29.11 -27.50 5.94
C ASN A 169 -28.44 -26.94 7.20
N GLY A 170 -27.23 -27.41 7.48
CA GLY A 170 -26.34 -26.76 8.42
C GLY A 170 -25.86 -25.48 7.76
N THR A 171 -26.39 -24.34 8.19
CA THR A 171 -25.86 -23.02 7.86
C THR A 171 -24.42 -22.99 8.34
N VAL A 172 -23.48 -23.30 7.46
CA VAL A 172 -22.11 -22.87 7.62
C VAL A 172 -22.17 -21.38 7.34
N SER A 173 -22.15 -20.57 8.38
CA SER A 173 -21.93 -19.13 8.25
C SER A 173 -20.54 -18.95 7.64
N GLN A 174 -20.46 -18.98 6.32
CA GLN A 174 -19.32 -18.47 5.57
C GLN A 174 -19.12 -17.04 6.03
N ALA A 175 -18.03 -16.81 6.76
CA ALA A 175 -17.43 -15.48 6.81
C ALA A 175 -17.26 -15.05 5.35
N ASP A 176 -17.90 -13.94 5.02
CA ASP A 176 -18.00 -13.34 3.71
C ASP A 176 -16.63 -13.38 3.01
N SER A 177 -16.51 -14.24 2.00
CA SER A 177 -15.43 -14.18 1.04
C SER A 177 -15.68 -12.96 0.16
N GLY A 178 -15.48 -11.78 0.74
CA GLY A 178 -15.43 -10.52 0.03
C GLY A 178 -14.31 -10.60 -0.99
N LYS A 179 -14.69 -10.81 -2.25
CA LYS A 179 -13.97 -10.43 -3.48
C LYS A 179 -12.43 -10.49 -3.35
N MET A 180 -11.83 -11.64 -3.67
CA MET A 180 -10.41 -11.71 -4.06
C MET A 180 -10.19 -10.82 -5.29
N GLY A 181 -9.84 -9.56 -5.05
CA GLY A 181 -9.47 -8.60 -6.07
C GLY A 181 -8.10 -8.05 -5.74
N GLY A 182 -7.08 -8.49 -6.48
CA GLY A 182 -5.77 -7.84 -6.45
C GLY A 182 -4.60 -8.77 -6.73
N THR A 183 -4.15 -8.78 -7.98
CA THR A 183 -2.87 -9.33 -8.41
C THR A 183 -1.70 -8.76 -7.57
N GLY A 184 -0.93 -9.63 -6.91
CA GLY A 184 0.52 -9.47 -6.71
C GLY A 184 1.03 -8.78 -5.42
N GLY A 185 1.28 -9.58 -4.38
CA GLY A 185 2.51 -9.56 -3.56
C GLY A 185 3.12 -8.25 -3.03
N GLY A 186 2.33 -7.18 -2.82
CA GLY A 186 2.81 -5.91 -2.27
C GLY A 186 2.36 -5.65 -0.83
N SER A 187 3.13 -4.87 -0.08
CA SER A 187 2.72 -4.38 1.24
C SER A 187 1.51 -3.45 1.13
N THR A 188 0.72 -3.34 2.19
CA THR A 188 -0.45 -2.44 2.30
C THR A 188 -0.36 -1.60 3.56
N MET A 189 -1.09 -0.50 3.61
CA MET A 189 -1.28 0.31 4.81
C MET A 189 -2.78 0.37 5.07
N THR A 190 -3.19 -0.06 6.27
CA THR A 190 -4.58 -0.12 6.69
C THR A 190 -4.80 0.85 7.83
N ASN A 191 -5.68 1.82 7.66
CA ASN A 191 -6.10 2.74 8.72
C ASN A 191 -7.56 2.48 9.09
N GLY A 192 -7.83 2.28 10.37
CA GLY A 192 -9.17 1.95 10.81
C GLY A 192 -9.32 1.81 12.32
N THR A 193 -10.54 1.50 12.74
CA THR A 193 -10.91 1.29 14.14
C THR A 193 -10.82 -0.19 14.49
N VAL A 194 -10.15 -0.52 15.60
CA VAL A 194 -10.09 -1.88 16.12
C VAL A 194 -11.48 -2.30 16.62
N ASN A 195 -12.07 -3.32 16.01
CA ASN A 195 -13.38 -3.86 16.35
C ASN A 195 -13.29 -5.08 17.29
N GLN A 196 -12.18 -5.83 17.20
CA GLN A 196 -11.90 -6.96 18.07
C GLN A 196 -10.39 -7.18 18.16
N SER A 197 -9.90 -7.45 19.37
CA SER A 197 -8.53 -7.86 19.63
C SER A 197 -8.52 -9.22 20.31
N ASP A 198 -8.04 -10.24 19.63
CA ASP A 198 -7.84 -11.56 20.23
C ASP A 198 -6.38 -11.72 20.63
N SER A 199 -6.17 -12.17 21.86
CA SER A 199 -4.86 -12.68 22.27
C SER A 199 -4.65 -14.00 21.56
N GLY A 200 -3.97 -13.97 20.41
CA GLY A 200 -3.59 -15.17 19.66
C GLY A 200 -2.62 -16.07 20.44
N ASP A 201 -2.26 -17.20 19.81
CA ASP A 201 -1.24 -18.11 20.34
C ASP A 201 0.05 -17.37 20.71
N LYS A 202 0.81 -17.94 21.67
CA LYS A 202 1.98 -17.33 22.31
C LYS A 202 2.91 -16.63 21.30
N GLY A 203 2.83 -15.30 21.23
CA GLY A 203 3.70 -14.44 20.42
C GLY A 203 2.99 -13.53 19.40
N MET A 204 1.70 -13.74 19.14
CA MET A 204 0.92 -12.95 18.17
C MET A 204 -0.38 -12.42 18.78
N MET A 205 -0.82 -11.25 18.34
CA MET A 205 -2.15 -10.67 18.58
C MET A 205 -2.88 -10.62 17.24
N THR A 206 -4.17 -10.94 17.20
CA THR A 206 -4.97 -10.76 15.97
C THR A 206 -5.90 -9.57 16.17
N LEU A 207 -5.79 -8.59 15.28
CA LEU A 207 -6.67 -7.43 15.22
C LEU A 207 -7.66 -7.60 14.09
N THR A 208 -8.94 -7.35 14.38
CA THR A 208 -9.93 -7.05 13.34
C THR A 208 -10.06 -5.54 13.26
N VAL A 209 -9.61 -4.96 12.15
CA VAL A 209 -9.62 -3.51 11.89
C VAL A 209 -10.74 -3.20 10.90
N ASP A 210 -11.65 -2.33 11.31
CA ASP A 210 -12.69 -1.74 10.48
C ASP A 210 -12.16 -0.46 9.83
N TYR A 211 -11.97 -0.48 8.52
CA TYR A 211 -11.42 0.63 7.75
C TYR A 211 -12.51 1.34 6.93
N GLY A 212 -13.77 1.29 7.39
CA GLY A 212 -14.90 2.00 6.81
C GLY A 212 -15.55 1.23 5.65
N ASP A 213 -14.81 1.06 4.56
CA ASP A 213 -15.28 0.34 3.36
C ASP A 213 -15.15 -1.19 3.49
N GLY A 214 -14.65 -1.68 4.64
CA GLY A 214 -14.51 -3.10 4.91
C GLY A 214 -13.79 -3.39 6.23
N LYS A 215 -13.52 -4.66 6.47
CA LYS A 215 -12.80 -5.14 7.65
C LYS A 215 -11.62 -6.02 7.24
N LYS A 216 -10.51 -5.91 7.96
CA LYS A 216 -9.29 -6.70 7.73
C LYS A 216 -8.85 -7.38 9.02
N GLN A 217 -8.54 -8.66 8.93
CA GLN A 217 -7.80 -9.35 9.98
C GLN A 217 -6.30 -9.15 9.77
N ILE A 218 -5.61 -8.77 10.84
CA ILE A 218 -4.19 -8.46 10.84
C ILE A 218 -3.53 -9.19 12.01
N MET A 219 -2.51 -9.99 11.70
CA MET A 219 -1.65 -10.66 12.67
C MET A 219 -0.53 -9.71 13.09
N VAL A 220 -0.49 -9.38 14.38
CA VAL A 220 0.43 -8.40 14.98
C VAL A 220 1.42 -9.13 15.88
N PRO A 221 2.71 -9.18 15.51
CA PRO A 221 3.77 -9.70 16.37
C PRO A 221 3.84 -8.92 17.69
N ARG A 222 4.13 -9.60 18.80
CA ARG A 222 4.27 -8.94 20.11
C ARG A 222 5.47 -7.99 20.21
N ASP A 223 6.47 -8.16 19.34
CA ASP A 223 7.67 -7.34 19.21
C ASP A 223 7.57 -6.29 18.09
N VAL A 224 6.39 -6.14 17.48
CA VAL A 224 6.17 -5.13 16.44
C VAL A 224 6.43 -3.72 17.01
N PRO A 225 7.08 -2.82 16.25
CA PRO A 225 7.14 -1.42 16.63
C PRO A 225 5.75 -0.81 16.77
N VAL A 226 5.53 -0.07 17.86
CA VAL A 226 4.30 0.68 18.10
C VAL A 226 4.65 2.11 18.48
N VAL A 227 4.04 3.08 17.81
CA VAL A 227 4.13 4.50 18.19
C VAL A 227 2.77 5.12 18.39
N ALA A 228 2.73 6.25 19.06
CA ALA A 228 1.56 7.10 19.16
C ALA A 228 1.79 8.41 18.39
N VAL A 229 0.79 8.85 17.63
CA VAL A 229 0.78 10.16 16.99
C VAL A 229 0.41 11.23 18.01
N GLN A 230 1.16 12.33 17.99
CA GLN A 230 0.85 13.53 18.74
C GLN A 230 0.99 14.77 17.86
N LYS A 231 0.47 15.89 18.35
CA LYS A 231 0.67 17.18 17.69
C LYS A 231 2.16 17.54 17.73
N ALA A 232 2.69 17.98 16.60
CA ALA A 232 4.02 18.57 16.50
C ALA A 232 3.93 20.01 15.98
N THR A 233 5.03 20.73 16.16
CA THR A 233 5.23 22.11 15.73
C THR A 233 6.58 22.24 15.03
N MET A 234 6.87 23.40 14.45
CA MET A 234 8.18 23.67 13.86
C MET A 234 9.32 23.54 14.89
N ASP A 235 9.04 23.81 16.17
CA ASP A 235 10.04 23.67 17.24
C ASP A 235 10.49 22.22 17.45
N ASP A 236 9.69 21.24 17.01
CA ASP A 236 10.01 19.81 17.11
C ASP A 236 10.89 19.33 15.95
N ILE A 237 11.00 20.11 14.87
CA ILE A 237 11.87 19.82 13.73
C ILE A 237 13.29 20.22 14.10
N LYS A 238 14.05 19.26 14.63
CA LYS A 238 15.42 19.48 15.10
C LYS A 238 16.40 18.62 14.33
N LYS A 239 17.62 19.14 14.18
CA LYS A 239 18.74 18.38 13.64
C LYS A 239 18.96 17.11 14.47
N GLY A 240 19.10 15.98 13.78
CA GLY A 240 19.33 14.66 14.37
C GLY A 240 18.05 13.85 14.55
N GLU A 241 16.86 14.46 14.49
CA GLU A 241 15.61 13.71 14.58
C GLU A 241 15.34 12.94 13.29
N ALA A 242 14.76 11.76 13.44
CA ALA A 242 14.27 10.96 12.33
C ALA A 242 12.97 11.59 11.79
N VAL A 243 12.77 11.53 10.47
CA VAL A 243 11.65 12.18 9.82
C VAL A 243 11.11 11.36 8.65
N PHE A 244 9.80 11.45 8.48
CA PHE A 244 9.09 11.02 7.28
C PHE A 244 8.41 12.23 6.63
N VAL A 245 8.53 12.33 5.31
CA VAL A 245 7.96 13.41 4.50
C VAL A 245 7.19 12.82 3.32
N ALA A 246 5.93 13.23 3.18
CA ALA A 246 5.13 13.01 1.99
C ALA A 246 4.93 14.34 1.26
N GLY A 247 5.24 14.38 -0.03
CA GLY A 247 5.20 15.59 -0.85
C GLY A 247 5.51 15.28 -2.31
N ASP A 248 5.67 16.32 -3.12
CA ASP A 248 6.17 16.14 -4.48
C ASP A 248 7.70 15.97 -4.46
N LEU A 249 8.17 14.73 -4.37
CA LEU A 249 9.61 14.45 -4.33
C LEU A 249 10.32 14.68 -5.68
N SER A 250 9.60 15.04 -6.75
CA SER A 250 10.22 15.44 -8.01
C SER A 250 10.69 16.90 -8.01
N ALA A 251 10.21 17.70 -7.05
CA ALA A 251 10.59 19.09 -6.86
C ALA A 251 11.76 19.24 -5.87
N SER A 252 12.51 20.33 -6.02
CA SER A 252 13.61 20.70 -5.11
C SER A 252 13.54 22.22 -4.84
N PRO A 253 13.28 22.67 -3.59
CA PRO A 253 12.99 21.86 -2.41
C PRO A 253 11.67 21.08 -2.53
N VAL A 254 11.57 19.94 -1.85
CA VAL A 254 10.37 19.09 -1.79
C VAL A 254 9.25 19.85 -1.05
N PRO A 255 8.13 20.22 -1.69
CA PRO A 255 7.01 20.84 -1.02
C PRO A 255 6.26 19.79 -0.19
N ALA A 256 6.44 19.82 1.13
CA ALA A 256 5.86 18.85 2.04
C ALA A 256 4.35 19.07 2.19
N LYS A 257 3.58 17.99 2.02
CA LYS A 257 2.16 17.93 2.39
C LYS A 257 1.99 17.39 3.81
N VAL A 258 2.81 16.41 4.18
CA VAL A 258 2.82 15.81 5.51
C VAL A 258 4.27 15.66 5.97
N VAL A 259 4.54 16.07 7.20
CA VAL A 259 5.79 15.84 7.91
C VAL A 259 5.48 15.12 9.21
N ILE A 260 6.10 13.98 9.43
CA ILE A 260 6.04 13.23 10.69
C ILE A 260 7.46 13.20 11.27
N VAL A 261 7.65 13.86 12.40
CA VAL A 261 8.94 13.88 13.10
C VAL A 261 8.95 12.87 14.24
N GLY A 262 10.05 12.16 14.37
CA GLY A 262 10.34 11.29 15.49
C GLY A 262 10.67 12.13 16.72
N LEU A 263 9.99 11.88 17.82
CA LEU A 263 10.23 12.56 19.09
C LEU A 263 10.88 11.60 20.08
N ASP A 264 11.70 12.12 20.99
CA ASP A 264 12.41 11.33 22.00
C ASP A 264 13.29 10.22 21.38
N GLY A 265 13.86 10.46 20.20
CA GLY A 265 14.65 9.48 19.45
C GLY A 265 13.84 8.36 18.80
N THR A 266 12.50 8.48 18.77
CA THR A 266 11.63 7.57 18.03
C THR A 266 11.93 7.68 16.55
N VAL A 267 12.09 6.55 15.87
CA VAL A 267 12.12 6.56 14.40
C VAL A 267 10.68 6.49 13.93
N PRO A 268 10.18 7.46 13.13
CA PRO A 268 8.84 7.39 12.61
C PRO A 268 8.59 6.07 11.90
N PRO A 269 7.54 5.36 12.35
CA PRO A 269 7.06 4.17 11.73
C PRO A 269 6.86 4.27 10.25
N MET A 270 7.74 3.64 9.46
CA MET A 270 7.48 3.37 8.05
C MET A 270 8.44 2.35 7.44
#